data_AF-A0AAW7F0X5-F1
#
_entry.id   AF-A0AAW7F0X5-F1
#
_cell.length_a   1.000
_cell.length_b   1.000
_cell.length_c   1.000
_cell.angle_alpha   90.00
_cell.angle_beta   90.00
_cell.angle_gamma   90.00
#
_symmetry.space_group_name_H-M   'P 1'
#
loop_
_entity.id
_entity.type
_entity.pdbx_description
1 polymer ?
#
loop_
_entity_poly.entity_id
_entity_poly.type
_entity_poly.pdbx_seq_one_letter_code
_entity_poly.pdbx_strand_id
1 'polypeptide(L)'
;MKIQCKRVYDPAEKSDGYRVLVDRLWPRGVKKTDLAFDEWDKTLTPSSELRKAFHSEVIDFKNFTEQYRSELDQQKQEGKRLADIARQQTLTLLYAAKNTEQNHALVLADWLRGL
;
A
#
# COMPACT_ATOMS: atom_id res chain seq x y z
N MET A 1 15.20 4.74 4.13
CA MET A 1 14.21 3.92 4.87
C MET A 1 14.03 2.59 4.15
N LYS A 2 13.74 1.49 4.86
CA LYS A 2 13.58 0.15 4.27
C LYS A 2 12.09 -0.13 4.04
N ILE A 3 11.62 0.09 2.82
CA ILE A 3 10.23 -0.19 2.41
C ILE A 3 10.22 -1.26 1.34
N GLN A 4 9.38 -2.26 1.50
CA GLN A 4 9.10 -3.29 0.49
C GLN A 4 7.60 -3.51 0.33
N CYS A 5 7.21 -4.06 -0.82
CA CYS A 5 5.82 -4.42 -1.11
C CYS A 5 5.73 -5.94 -1.24
N LYS A 6 4.71 -6.54 -0.63
CA LYS A 6 4.52 -7.99 -0.66
C LYS A 6 3.05 -8.32 -0.86
N ARG A 7 2.74 -9.36 -1.65
CA ARG A 7 1.34 -9.74 -1.81
C ARG A 7 0.85 -10.43 -0.55
N VAL A 8 -0.40 -10.21 -0.19
CA VAL A 8 -1.09 -10.89 0.93
C VAL A 8 -1.19 -12.41 0.75
N TYR A 9 -0.92 -12.91 -0.46
CA TYR A 9 -0.92 -14.34 -0.79
C TYR A 9 0.48 -14.97 -0.68
N ASP A 10 1.53 -14.15 -0.54
CA ASP A 10 2.89 -14.65 -0.36
C ASP A 10 3.13 -14.96 1.12
N PRO A 11 3.94 -15.98 1.44
CA PRO A 11 4.18 -16.39 2.83
C PRO A 11 4.83 -15.28 3.64
N ALA A 12 4.45 -15.16 4.91
CA ALA A 12 5.06 -14.21 5.83
C ALA A 12 6.51 -14.61 6.18
N GLU A 13 7.43 -13.64 6.17
CA GLU A 13 8.84 -13.86 6.47
C GLU A 13 9.32 -12.94 7.58
N LYS A 14 10.35 -13.38 8.33
CA LYS A 14 10.94 -12.58 9.42
C LYS A 14 11.55 -11.26 8.93
N SER A 15 12.00 -11.23 7.67
CA SER A 15 12.52 -10.03 7.00
C SER A 15 11.46 -8.95 6.78
N ASP A 16 10.17 -9.30 6.89
CA ASP A 16 9.07 -8.38 6.58
C ASP A 16 8.92 -7.25 7.60
N GLY A 17 9.49 -7.38 8.81
CA GLY A 17 9.42 -6.34 9.84
C GLY A 17 7.97 -5.96 10.15
N TYR A 18 7.67 -4.66 10.11
CA TYR A 18 6.33 -4.12 10.36
C TYR A 18 5.46 -4.23 9.10
N ARG A 19 4.34 -4.94 9.18
CA ARG A 19 3.48 -5.32 8.05
C ARG A 19 2.18 -4.53 8.07
N VAL A 20 1.97 -3.67 7.08
CA VAL A 20 0.78 -2.82 6.98
C VAL A 20 -0.05 -3.23 5.77
N LEU A 21 -1.31 -3.61 5.99
CA LEU A 21 -2.26 -3.81 4.91
C LEU A 21 -2.67 -2.44 4.34
N VAL A 22 -2.41 -2.24 3.05
CA VAL A 22 -2.70 -0.99 2.32
C VAL A 22 -3.72 -1.17 1.20
N ASP A 23 -4.50 -2.26 1.25
CA ASP A 23 -5.71 -2.37 0.46
C ASP A 23 -6.89 -1.77 1.22
N ARG A 24 -7.68 -0.91 0.54
CA ARG A 24 -8.91 -0.38 1.14
C ARG A 24 -9.92 -1.45 1.50
N LEU A 25 -9.97 -2.51 0.70
CA LEU A 25 -10.89 -3.64 0.86
C LEU A 25 -10.12 -4.85 1.38
N TRP A 26 -10.79 -5.66 2.19
CA TRP A 26 -10.19 -6.90 2.66
C TRP A 26 -9.88 -7.83 1.47
N PRO A 27 -8.69 -8.46 1.40
CA PRO A 27 -8.34 -9.35 0.30
C PRO A 27 -9.29 -10.54 0.16
N ARG A 28 -9.63 -10.88 -1.08
CA ARG A 28 -10.52 -12.02 -1.36
C ARG A 28 -9.83 -13.34 -1.03
N GLY A 29 -10.56 -14.26 -0.40
CA GLY A 29 -10.05 -15.60 -0.11
C GLY A 29 -9.05 -15.68 1.05
N VAL A 30 -8.72 -14.56 1.69
CA VAL A 30 -7.86 -14.52 2.88
C VAL A 30 -8.75 -14.36 4.10
N LYS A 31 -8.59 -15.20 5.13
CA LYS A 31 -9.26 -14.96 6.42
C LYS A 31 -8.47 -13.96 7.24
N LYS A 32 -9.16 -13.16 8.05
CA LYS A 32 -8.51 -12.20 8.97
C LYS A 32 -7.51 -12.85 9.92
N THR A 33 -7.80 -14.06 10.36
CA THR A 33 -6.95 -14.86 11.25
C THR A 33 -5.66 -15.36 10.59
N ASP A 34 -5.66 -15.44 9.25
CA ASP A 34 -4.60 -16.10 8.50
C ASP A 34 -3.61 -15.08 7.92
N LEU A 35 -4.02 -13.81 7.80
CA LEU A 35 -3.14 -12.74 7.37
C LEU A 35 -2.29 -12.30 8.56
N ALA A 36 -0.97 -12.51 8.48
CA ALA A 36 -0.04 -11.83 9.36
C ALA A 36 0.07 -10.36 8.93
N PHE A 37 -0.42 -9.44 9.76
CA PHE A 37 -0.25 -8.00 9.60
C PHE A 37 -0.30 -7.34 10.99
N ASP A 38 0.38 -6.22 11.14
CA ASP A 38 0.40 -5.44 12.37
C ASP A 38 -0.68 -4.35 12.37
N GLU A 39 -0.97 -3.78 11.19
CA GLU A 39 -1.94 -2.70 11.04
C GLU A 39 -2.67 -2.75 9.69
N TRP A 40 -3.92 -2.28 9.66
CA TRP A 40 -4.66 -2.02 8.44
C TRP A 40 -4.87 -0.52 8.25
N ASP A 41 -3.98 0.11 7.49
CA ASP A 41 -4.04 1.54 7.21
C ASP A 41 -4.89 1.79 5.96
N LYS A 42 -6.11 2.27 6.19
CA LYS A 42 -7.05 2.68 5.12
C LYS A 42 -6.87 4.13 4.70
N THR A 43 -6.19 4.93 5.50
CA THR A 43 -6.02 6.37 5.29
C THR A 43 -5.10 6.61 4.11
N LEU A 44 -4.04 5.81 3.98
CA LEU A 44 -3.10 5.90 2.87
C LEU A 44 -3.48 5.05 1.66
N THR A 45 -4.74 4.63 1.53
CA THR A 45 -5.23 3.86 0.37
C THR A 45 -5.86 4.77 -0.68
N PRO A 46 -5.83 4.41 -1.98
CA PRO A 46 -6.51 5.22 -2.98
C PRO A 46 -8.01 5.30 -2.69
N SER A 47 -8.62 6.42 -3.04
CA SER A 47 -10.07 6.61 -2.90
C SER A 47 -10.85 5.54 -3.66
N SER A 48 -12.12 5.37 -3.28
CA SER A 48 -12.97 4.37 -3.92
C SER A 48 -13.26 4.72 -5.37
N GLU A 49 -13.35 6.01 -5.71
CA GLU A 49 -13.51 6.48 -7.10
C GLU A 49 -12.24 6.22 -7.91
N LEU A 50 -11.07 6.65 -7.41
CA LEU A 50 -9.81 6.50 -8.12
C LEU A 50 -9.46 5.02 -8.38
N ARG A 51 -9.65 4.18 -7.36
CA ARG A 51 -9.49 2.72 -7.48
C ARG A 51 -10.42 2.14 -8.56
N LYS A 52 -11.69 2.56 -8.62
CA LYS A 52 -12.64 2.07 -9.63
C LYS A 52 -12.24 2.53 -11.03
N ALA A 53 -11.85 3.79 -11.19
CA ALA A 53 -11.43 4.35 -12.48
C ALA A 53 -10.23 3.56 -13.07
N PHE A 54 -9.21 3.29 -12.25
CA PHE A 54 -8.05 2.52 -12.67
C PHE A 54 -8.40 1.05 -12.99
N HIS A 55 -9.20 0.38 -12.14
CA HIS A 55 -9.62 -1.01 -12.40
C HIS A 55 -10.57 -1.19 -13.59
N SER A 56 -11.25 -0.11 -14.00
CA SER A 56 -12.15 -0.12 -15.16
C SER A 56 -11.43 0.38 -16.42
N GLU A 57 -10.11 0.56 -16.36
CA GLU A 57 -9.25 1.03 -17.46
C GLU A 57 -9.66 2.41 -18.03
N VAL A 58 -10.39 3.21 -17.24
CA VAL A 58 -10.80 4.58 -17.61
C VAL A 58 -9.60 5.52 -17.60
N ILE A 59 -8.61 5.24 -16.74
CA ILE A 59 -7.35 5.96 -16.65
C ILE A 59 -6.20 4.96 -16.72
N ASP A 60 -5.08 5.40 -17.30
CA ASP A 60 -3.84 4.62 -17.28
C ASP A 60 -3.14 4.70 -15.91
N PHE A 61 -2.09 3.89 -15.74
CA PHE A 61 -1.34 3.85 -14.48
C PHE A 61 -0.62 5.17 -14.17
N LYS A 62 -0.25 5.94 -15.20
CA LYS A 62 0.41 7.25 -15.02
C LYS A 62 -0.56 8.25 -14.39
N ASN A 63 -1.75 8.41 -14.97
CA ASN A 63 -2.80 9.28 -14.43
C ASN A 63 -3.26 8.81 -13.04
N PHE A 64 -3.38 7.50 -12.83
CA PHE A 64 -3.67 6.94 -11.51
C PHE A 64 -2.60 7.36 -10.48
N THR A 65 -1.32 7.24 -10.84
CA THR A 65 -0.19 7.60 -9.95
C THR A 65 -0.23 9.07 -9.57
N GLU A 66 -0.46 9.97 -10.52
CA GLU A 66 -0.51 11.42 -10.27
C GLU A 66 -1.66 11.80 -9.33
N GLN A 67 -2.85 11.27 -9.59
CA GLN A 67 -4.02 11.51 -8.73
C GLN A 67 -3.85 10.90 -7.34
N TYR A 68 -3.33 9.68 -7.25
CA TYR A 68 -3.13 9.01 -5.96
C TYR A 68 -2.08 9.73 -5.11
N ARG A 69 -1.00 10.23 -5.70
CA ARG A 69 -0.01 11.05 -4.97
C ARG A 69 -0.64 12.33 -4.43
N SER A 70 -1.56 12.95 -5.17
CA SER A 70 -2.30 14.11 -4.68
C SER A 70 -3.21 13.77 -3.49
N GLU A 71 -3.85 12.60 -3.48
CA GLU A 71 -4.59 12.09 -2.32
C GLU A 71 -3.66 11.85 -1.12
N LEU A 72 -2.48 11.27 -1.35
CA LEU A 72 -1.48 11.01 -0.29
C LEU A 72 -0.91 12.29 0.32
N ASP A 73 -0.70 13.34 -0.49
CA ASP A 73 -0.20 14.63 -0.01
C ASP A 73 -1.17 15.31 0.98
N GLN A 74 -2.47 15.00 0.90
CA GLN A 74 -3.46 15.43 1.89
C GLN A 74 -3.36 14.65 3.20
N GLN A 75 -2.76 13.46 3.17
CA GLN A 75 -2.57 12.56 4.33
C GLN A 75 -1.11 12.53 4.80
N LYS A 76 -0.37 13.62 4.59
CA LYS A 76 1.08 13.69 4.86
C LYS A 76 1.47 13.38 6.30
N GLN A 77 0.61 13.67 7.28
CA GLN A 77 0.87 13.33 8.67
C GLN A 77 0.93 11.82 8.90
N GLU A 78 -0.02 11.09 8.30
CA GLU A 78 -0.06 9.63 8.37
C GLU A 78 1.11 9.01 7.61
N GLY A 79 1.44 9.56 6.44
CA GLY A 79 2.63 9.17 5.68
C GLY A 79 3.93 9.33 6.49
N LYS A 80 4.07 10.43 7.24
CA LYS A 80 5.24 10.64 8.11
C LYS A 80 5.32 9.58 9.21
N ARG A 81 4.20 9.18 9.82
CA ARG A 81 4.17 8.10 10.83
C ARG A 81 4.72 6.79 10.27
N LEU A 82 4.25 6.36 9.09
CA LEU A 82 4.77 5.15 8.44
C LEU A 82 6.23 5.31 8.01
N ALA A 83 6.63 6.47 7.51
CA ALA A 83 8.01 6.75 7.15
C ALA A 83 8.95 6.66 8.37
N ASP A 84 8.53 7.12 9.55
CA ASP A 84 9.28 7.00 10.79
C ASP A 84 9.45 5.53 11.21
N ILE A 85 8.41 4.71 11.08
CA ILE A 85 8.51 3.25 11.27
C ILE A 85 9.54 2.65 10.29
N ALA A 86 9.46 3.02 9.02
CA ALA A 86 10.36 2.55 7.97
C ALA A 86 11.83 3.02 8.12
N ARG A 87 12.07 4.07 8.92
CA ARG A 87 13.41 4.53 9.30
C ARG A 87 14.00 3.67 10.44
N GLN A 88 13.16 3.10 11.30
CA GLN A 88 13.57 2.26 12.43
C GLN A 88 13.68 0.78 12.08
N GLN A 89 12.83 0.28 11.19
CA GLN A 89 12.78 -1.13 10.80
C GLN A 89 12.28 -1.29 9.35
N THR A 90 12.28 -2.53 8.83
CA THR A 90 11.64 -2.81 7.55
C THR A 90 10.14 -2.58 7.67
N LEU A 91 9.58 -1.82 6.73
CA LEU A 91 8.14 -1.66 6.54
C LEU A 91 7.71 -2.45 5.30
N THR A 92 6.79 -3.38 5.47
CA THR A 92 6.19 -4.17 4.39
C THR A 92 4.77 -3.71 4.13
N LEU A 93 4.54 -3.16 2.92
CA LEU A 93 3.22 -2.79 2.43
C LEU A 93 2.57 -4.01 1.80
N LEU A 94 1.50 -4.50 2.43
CA LEU A 94 0.76 -5.67 1.98
C LEU A 94 -0.38 -5.26 1.04
N TYR A 95 -0.47 -5.94 -0.11
CA TYR A 95 -1.49 -5.68 -1.13
C TYR A 95 -1.98 -6.97 -1.81
N ALA A 96 -3.16 -6.94 -2.44
CA ALA A 96 -3.82 -8.09 -3.05
C ALA A 96 -3.89 -8.03 -4.57
N ALA A 97 -3.48 -6.91 -5.18
CA ALA A 97 -3.46 -6.77 -6.63
C ALA A 97 -2.68 -7.93 -7.29
N LYS A 98 -3.16 -8.41 -8.44
CA LYS A 98 -2.46 -9.43 -9.23
C LYS A 98 -1.27 -8.85 -9.97
N ASN A 99 -1.38 -7.62 -10.44
CA ASN A 99 -0.30 -6.92 -11.13
C ASN A 99 0.76 -6.47 -10.11
N THR A 100 1.96 -7.05 -10.22
CA THR A 100 3.10 -6.78 -9.35
C THR A 100 3.94 -5.58 -9.79
N GLU A 101 3.70 -5.05 -10.99
CA GLU A 101 4.47 -3.95 -11.60
C GLU A 101 3.71 -2.62 -11.57
N GLN A 102 2.38 -2.67 -11.68
CA GLN A 102 1.50 -1.50 -11.64
C GLN A 102 0.40 -1.70 -10.60
N ASN A 103 0.67 -1.23 -9.37
CA ASN A 103 -0.27 -1.27 -8.27
C ASN A 103 -0.05 -0.09 -7.31
N HIS A 104 -1.06 0.17 -6.47
CA HIS A 104 -1.05 1.27 -5.52
C HIS A 104 0.04 1.14 -4.45
N ALA A 105 0.40 -0.07 -4.00
CA ALA A 105 1.41 -0.25 -2.97
C ALA A 105 2.79 0.23 -3.44
N LEU A 106 3.13 0.04 -4.72
CA LEU A 106 4.36 0.60 -5.31
C LEU A 106 4.35 2.13 -5.30
N VAL A 107 3.23 2.75 -5.70
CA VAL A 107 3.09 4.22 -5.68
C VAL A 107 3.23 4.75 -4.25
N LEU A 108 2.59 4.10 -3.27
CA LEU A 108 2.71 4.47 -1.87
C LEU A 108 4.14 4.30 -1.36
N ALA A 109 4.82 3.20 -1.69
CA ALA A 109 6.22 2.98 -1.32
C ALA A 109 7.13 4.09 -1.85
N ASP A 110 6.97 4.47 -3.12
CA ASP A 110 7.77 5.53 -3.74
C ASP A 110 7.46 6.90 -3.16
N TRP A 111 6.20 7.19 -2.86
CA TRP A 111 5.81 8.43 -2.19
C TRP A 111 6.39 8.51 -0.76
N LEU A 112 6.28 7.43 0.03
CA LEU A 112 6.86 7.36 1.38
C LEU A 112 8.38 7.54 1.38
N ARG A 113 9.09 6.96 0.40
CA ARG A 113 10.55 7.14 0.23
C ARG A 113 10.93 8.59 -0.05
N GLY A 114 10.01 9.39 -0.60
CA GLY A 114 10.20 10.81 -0.86
C GLY A 114 9.87 11.74 0.32
N LEU A 115 9.39 11.20 1.46
CA LEU A 115 9.13 11.94 2.69
C LEU A 115 10.37 12.04 3.61
#